data_AF-A0A7S3G483-F1
#
_entry.id   AF-A0A7S3G483-F1
#
_cell.length_a   1.000
_cell.length_b   1.000
_cell.length_c   1.000
_cell.angle_alpha   90.00
_cell.angle_beta   90.00
_cell.angle_gamma   90.00
#
_symmetry.space_group_name_H-M   'P 1'
#
loop_
_entity.id
_entity.type
_entity.pdbx_description
1 polymer ?
#
loop_
_entity_poly.entity_id
_entity_poly.type
_entity_poly.pdbx_seq_one_letter_code
_entity_poly.pdbx_strand_id
1 'polypeptide(L)'
;QMFSFGETDDRTPIIDAVKPILYSMACEKAGMGLVHKYVDIEAAGVAPDEVMLTKEGKPLNPMMNTGALVMCALLLGKSDTSDRFRMLQETLSRFIGNGKVGFS
;
A
#
# COMPACT_ATOMS: atom_id res chain seq x y z
N GLN A 1 22.55 12.27 -6.52
CA GLN A 1 22.38 12.94 -7.81
C GLN A 1 21.04 12.50 -8.41
N MET A 2 20.37 13.36 -9.16
CA MET A 2 19.08 13.08 -9.82
C MET A 2 19.20 13.49 -11.28
N PHE A 3 18.80 12.61 -12.19
CA PHE A 3 18.79 12.85 -13.62
C PHE A 3 17.47 12.33 -14.19
N SER A 4 16.88 13.08 -15.11
CA SER A 4 15.57 12.80 -15.70
C SER A 4 15.65 12.98 -17.21
N PHE A 5 15.00 12.08 -17.96
CA PHE A 5 14.96 12.12 -19.43
C PHE A 5 13.55 11.73 -19.90
N GLY A 6 13.03 12.42 -20.91
CA GLY A 6 11.67 12.24 -21.41
C GLY A 6 10.61 13.04 -20.64
N GLU A 7 9.37 12.58 -20.67
CA GLU A 7 8.20 13.19 -20.01
C GLU A 7 8.17 12.87 -18.50
N THR A 8 9.09 13.48 -17.73
CA THR A 8 9.23 13.18 -16.29
C THR A 8 8.42 14.09 -15.37
N ASP A 9 7.88 15.18 -15.90
CA ASP A 9 7.11 16.17 -15.13
C ASP A 9 5.59 15.92 -15.19
N ASP A 10 5.15 15.00 -16.06
CA ASP A 10 3.75 14.64 -16.21
C ASP A 10 3.26 13.83 -15.01
N ARG A 11 2.10 14.23 -14.48
CA ARG A 11 1.50 13.58 -13.32
C ARG A 11 0.59 12.45 -13.75
N THR A 12 0.88 11.26 -13.25
CA THR A 12 0.06 10.06 -13.44
C THR A 12 -0.36 9.48 -12.09
N PRO A 13 -1.49 8.76 -12.02
CA PRO A 13 -1.89 8.06 -10.80
C PRO A 13 -0.89 6.95 -10.44
N ILE A 14 -0.58 6.80 -9.15
CA ILE A 14 0.36 5.79 -8.65
C ILE A 14 -0.17 4.35 -8.76
N ILE A 15 -1.49 4.17 -8.88
CA ILE A 15 -2.17 2.87 -9.03
C ILE A 15 -1.63 1.80 -8.06
N ASP A 16 -1.32 0.61 -8.56
CA ASP A 16 -0.80 -0.53 -7.80
C ASP A 16 0.57 -0.30 -7.16
N ALA A 17 1.35 0.69 -7.62
CA ALA A 17 2.65 0.99 -7.03
C ALA A 17 2.54 1.55 -5.60
N VAL A 18 1.32 1.85 -5.11
CA VAL A 18 1.08 2.23 -3.72
C VAL A 18 1.12 1.04 -2.74
N LYS A 19 0.92 -0.21 -3.21
CA LYS A 19 0.77 -1.39 -2.35
C LYS A 19 2.00 -1.65 -1.44
N PRO A 20 3.25 -1.54 -1.90
CA PRO A 20 4.44 -1.61 -1.03
C PRO A 20 4.44 -0.56 0.08
N ILE A 21 3.93 0.64 -0.21
CA ILE A 21 3.88 1.75 0.74
C ILE A 21 2.82 1.46 1.80
N LEU A 22 1.64 0.97 1.40
CA LEU A 22 0.60 0.52 2.34
C LEU A 22 1.10 -0.61 3.24
N TYR A 23 1.83 -1.58 2.68
CA TYR A 23 2.41 -2.66 3.47
C TYR A 23 3.45 -2.14 4.48
N SER A 24 4.37 -1.27 4.05
CA SER A 24 5.36 -0.63 4.94
C SER A 24 4.69 0.12 6.08
N MET A 25 3.68 0.94 5.77
CA MET A 25 2.94 1.69 6.77
C MET A 25 2.21 0.75 7.74
N ALA A 26 1.57 -0.31 7.24
CA ALA A 26 0.85 -1.26 8.08
C ALA A 26 1.81 -1.98 9.05
N CYS A 27 2.98 -2.38 8.56
CA CYS A 27 4.04 -2.97 9.37
C CYS A 27 4.57 -1.99 10.43
N GLU A 28 4.79 -0.72 10.08
CA GLU A 28 5.25 0.32 11.01
C GLU A 28 4.21 0.58 12.12
N LYS A 29 2.92 0.63 11.78
CA LYS A 29 1.86 0.98 12.72
C LYS A 29 1.35 -0.18 13.57
N ALA A 30 1.20 -1.37 12.98
CA ALA A 30 0.59 -2.54 13.61
C ALA A 30 1.62 -3.62 14.01
N GLY A 31 2.85 -3.53 13.50
CA GLY A 31 3.87 -4.56 13.65
C GLY A 31 3.67 -5.73 12.67
N MET A 32 4.78 -6.28 12.18
CA MET A 32 4.78 -7.39 11.22
C MET A 32 4.00 -8.61 11.71
N GLY A 33 4.07 -8.93 13.01
CA GLY A 33 3.37 -10.09 13.58
C GLY A 33 1.85 -9.99 13.45
N LEU A 34 1.29 -8.80 13.65
CA LEU A 34 -0.15 -8.58 13.46
C LEU A 34 -0.51 -8.54 11.97
N VAL A 35 0.33 -7.92 11.14
CA VAL A 35 0.12 -7.90 9.68
C VAL A 35 0.05 -9.31 9.09
N HIS A 36 1.03 -10.15 9.42
CA HIS A 36 1.09 -11.53 8.88
C HIS A 36 0.15 -12.53 9.56
N LYS A 37 -0.53 -12.10 10.63
CA LYS A 37 -1.71 -12.80 11.12
C LYS A 37 -2.85 -12.76 10.09
N TYR A 38 -2.94 -11.70 9.28
CA TYR A 38 -4.05 -11.50 8.35
C TYR A 38 -3.67 -11.62 6.86
N VAL A 39 -2.40 -11.43 6.48
CA VAL A 39 -1.93 -11.57 5.08
C VAL A 39 -0.67 -12.41 5.03
N ASP A 40 -0.62 -13.35 4.10
CA ASP A 40 0.56 -14.21 3.93
C ASP A 40 1.70 -13.51 3.15
N ILE A 41 2.74 -14.25 2.80
CA ILE A 41 3.89 -13.77 2.01
C ILE A 41 4.16 -14.62 0.76
N GLU A 42 3.21 -15.45 0.37
CA GLU A 42 3.34 -16.37 -0.74
C GLU A 42 3.35 -15.64 -2.09
N ALA A 43 4.19 -16.09 -3.02
CA ALA A 43 4.15 -15.61 -4.39
C ALA A 43 2.78 -15.93 -5.02
N ALA A 44 2.11 -14.90 -5.54
CA ALA A 44 0.87 -15.09 -6.29
C ALA A 44 1.22 -15.52 -7.71
N GLY A 45 0.97 -16.79 -8.06
CA GLY A 45 1.04 -17.29 -9.43
C GLY A 45 -0.17 -16.89 -10.30
N VAL A 46 -0.85 -15.82 -9.91
CA VAL A 46 -2.13 -15.34 -10.47
C VAL A 46 -2.11 -13.82 -10.61
N ALA A 47 -3.05 -13.26 -11.35
CA ALA A 47 -3.15 -11.82 -11.50
C ALA A 47 -3.48 -11.13 -10.15
N PRO A 48 -3.01 -9.88 -9.91
CA PRO A 48 -3.18 -9.22 -8.60
C PRO A 48 -4.64 -8.93 -8.20
N ASP A 49 -5.54 -8.89 -9.16
CA ASP A 49 -6.98 -8.64 -9.01
C ASP A 49 -7.78 -9.92 -8.71
N GLU A 50 -7.17 -11.10 -8.87
CA GLU A 50 -7.80 -12.37 -8.53
C GLU A 50 -8.04 -12.47 -7.02
N VAL A 51 -9.24 -12.94 -6.66
CA VAL A 51 -9.62 -13.14 -5.27
C VAL A 51 -9.17 -14.54 -4.84
N MET A 52 -7.88 -14.66 -4.53
CA MET A 52 -7.25 -15.89 -4.05
C MET A 52 -6.84 -15.76 -2.58
N LEU A 53 -7.12 -16.80 -1.80
CA LEU A 53 -6.78 -16.89 -0.38
C LEU A 53 -6.03 -18.19 -0.10
N THR A 54 -5.23 -18.21 0.96
CA THR A 54 -4.64 -19.43 1.52
C THR A 54 -5.73 -20.33 2.12
N LYS A 55 -5.35 -21.54 2.52
CA LYS A 55 -6.29 -22.48 3.20
C LYS A 55 -6.82 -21.91 4.51
N GLU A 56 -6.07 -21.03 5.15
CA GLU A 56 -6.41 -20.32 6.39
C GLU A 56 -7.25 -19.06 6.13
N GLY A 57 -7.60 -18.78 4.88
CA GLY A 57 -8.45 -17.64 4.50
C GLY A 57 -7.72 -16.30 4.43
N LYS A 58 -6.38 -16.29 4.34
CA LYS A 58 -5.58 -15.06 4.21
C LYS A 58 -5.34 -14.71 2.75
N PRO A 59 -5.29 -13.43 2.35
CA PRO A 59 -4.70 -13.04 1.07
C PRO A 59 -3.27 -13.57 0.94
N LEU A 60 -2.87 -13.97 -0.27
CA LEU A 60 -1.57 -14.62 -0.51
C LEU A 60 -0.39 -13.71 -0.18
N ASN A 61 -0.49 -12.41 -0.49
CA ASN A 61 0.53 -11.43 -0.16
C ASN A 61 -0.03 -10.00 -0.18
N PRO A 62 0.70 -9.01 0.37
CA PRO A 62 0.25 -7.62 0.40
C PRO A 62 0.16 -6.95 -0.97
N MET A 63 0.73 -7.54 -2.03
CA MET A 63 0.72 -6.98 -3.40
C MET A 63 -0.54 -7.37 -4.20
N MET A 64 -1.34 -8.30 -3.70
CA MET A 64 -2.69 -8.56 -4.23
C MET A 64 -3.66 -7.47 -3.79
N ASN A 65 -4.74 -7.26 -4.54
CA ASN A 65 -5.81 -6.32 -4.16
C ASN A 65 -6.44 -6.70 -2.82
N THR A 66 -6.63 -8.00 -2.59
CA THR A 66 -7.10 -8.55 -1.31
C THR A 66 -6.14 -8.26 -0.17
N GLY A 67 -4.82 -8.37 -0.40
CA GLY A 67 -3.79 -8.02 0.58
C GLY A 67 -3.75 -6.53 0.90
N ALA A 68 -3.83 -5.69 -0.13
CA ALA A 68 -3.87 -4.23 0.01
C ALA A 68 -5.10 -3.76 0.81
N LEU A 69 -6.26 -4.39 0.61
CA LEU A 69 -7.47 -4.13 1.41
C LEU A 69 -7.26 -4.43 2.90
N VAL A 70 -6.56 -5.52 3.23
CA VAL A 70 -6.21 -5.83 4.62
C VAL A 70 -5.20 -4.82 5.17
N MET A 71 -4.21 -4.39 4.38
CA MET A 71 -3.27 -3.33 4.81
C MET A 71 -4.02 -2.04 5.12
N CYS A 72 -4.95 -1.64 4.25
CA CYS A 72 -5.85 -0.53 4.52
C CYS A 72 -6.61 -0.76 5.82
N ALA A 73 -7.26 -1.90 6.05
CA ALA A 73 -7.98 -2.15 7.30
C ALA A 73 -7.09 -2.02 8.56
N LEU A 74 -5.87 -2.56 8.53
CA LEU A 74 -4.92 -2.54 9.65
C LEU A 74 -4.35 -1.14 9.92
N LEU A 75 -4.04 -0.40 8.86
CA LEU A 75 -3.59 0.98 8.96
C LEU A 75 -4.63 1.88 9.61
N LEU A 76 -5.90 1.56 9.38
CA LEU A 76 -6.94 2.55 9.40
C LEU A 76 -7.98 2.38 10.49
N GLY A 77 -7.94 1.28 11.25
CA GLY A 77 -8.62 1.10 12.55
C GLY A 77 -9.97 1.85 12.69
N LYS A 78 -10.09 2.69 13.73
CA LYS A 78 -11.29 3.52 14.01
C LYS A 78 -11.18 4.98 13.53
N SER A 79 -10.18 5.31 12.70
CA SER A 79 -9.94 6.69 12.25
C SER A 79 -10.91 7.11 11.15
N ASP A 80 -11.25 8.41 11.10
CA ASP A 80 -12.09 8.98 10.04
C ASP A 80 -11.39 8.94 8.68
N THR A 81 -12.12 8.67 7.60
CA THR A 81 -11.61 8.66 6.20
C THR A 81 -10.69 9.81 5.85
N SER A 82 -10.98 11.03 6.32
CA SER A 82 -10.16 12.20 6.05
C SER A 82 -8.75 12.11 6.68
N ASP A 83 -8.66 11.68 7.94
CA ASP A 83 -7.38 11.49 8.63
C ASP A 83 -6.57 10.37 8.00
N ARG A 84 -7.27 9.31 7.56
CA ARG A 84 -6.67 8.17 6.86
C ARG A 84 -6.01 8.57 5.56
N PHE A 85 -6.71 9.37 4.77
CA PHE A 85 -6.21 9.92 3.53
C PHE A 85 -5.01 10.85 3.77
N ARG A 86 -5.10 11.72 4.79
CA ARG A 86 -4.00 12.62 5.18
C ARG A 86 -2.73 11.86 5.56
N MET A 87 -2.83 10.81 6.38
CA MET A 87 -1.67 9.98 6.77
C MET A 87 -0.98 9.33 5.56
N LEU A 88 -1.76 8.86 4.58
CA LEU A 88 -1.20 8.31 3.33
C LEU A 88 -0.49 9.40 2.52
N GLN A 89 -1.12 10.57 2.34
CA GLN A 89 -0.51 11.69 1.61
C GLN A 89 0.77 12.19 2.28
N GLU A 90 0.78 12.33 3.60
CA GLU A 90 1.97 12.74 4.37
C GLU A 90 3.08 11.70 4.24
N THR A 91 2.74 10.41 4.29
CA THR A 91 3.74 9.36 4.09
C THR A 91 4.30 9.39 2.67
N LEU A 92 3.45 9.44 1.64
CA LEU A 92 3.90 9.57 0.25
C LEU A 92 4.79 10.80 0.05
N SER A 93 4.42 11.95 0.66
CA SER A 93 5.21 13.18 0.61
C SER A 93 6.59 12.97 1.22
N ARG A 94 6.70 12.31 2.38
CA ARG A 94 7.99 11.96 3.00
C ARG A 94 8.86 11.09 2.09
N PHE A 95 8.28 10.11 1.41
CA PHE A 95 9.02 9.22 0.47
C PHE A 95 9.63 9.98 -0.72
N ILE A 96 9.03 11.10 -1.13
CA ILE A 96 9.53 11.93 -2.23
C ILE A 96 10.25 13.20 -1.74
N GLY A 97 10.76 13.20 -0.51
CA GLY A 97 11.54 14.33 0.03
C GLY A 97 10.69 15.55 0.43
N ASN A 98 9.50 15.30 0.98
CA ASN A 98 8.48 16.32 1.33
C ASN A 98 7.93 17.09 0.11
N GLY A 99 7.97 16.45 -1.07
CA GLY A 99 7.37 16.98 -2.29
C GLY A 99 5.84 16.97 -2.28
N LYS A 100 5.23 17.66 -3.25
CA LYS A 100 3.77 17.74 -3.40
C LYS A 100 3.21 16.44 -4.00
N VAL A 101 2.32 15.79 -3.27
CA VAL A 101 1.53 14.63 -3.75
C VAL A 101 0.16 15.11 -4.20
N GLY A 102 -0.26 14.70 -5.40
CA GLY A 102 -1.57 15.01 -5.97
C GLY A 102 -2.65 13.99 -5.62
N PHE A 103 -3.88 14.29 -6.03
CA PHE A 103 -5.03 13.37 -6.00
C PHE A 103 -5.91 13.68 -7.22
N SER A 104 -6.50 12.66 -7.82
CA SER A 104 -7.33 12.73 -9.04
C SER A 104 -8.58 11.89 -8.89
#